data_AF-A0A0C2FIK6-F1
#
_entry.id   AF-A0A0C2FIK6-F1
#
_cell.length_a   1.000
_cell.length_b   1.000
_cell.length_c   1.000
_cell.angle_alpha   90.00
_cell.angle_beta   90.00
_cell.angle_gamma   90.00
#
_symmetry.space_group_name_H-M   'P 1'
#
loop_
_entity.id
_entity.type
_entity.pdbx_description
1 polymer ?
#
loop_
_entity_poly.entity_id
_entity_poly.type
_entity_poly.pdbx_seq_one_letter_code
_entity_poly.pdbx_strand_id
1 'polypeptide(L)'
;MGGIPHPRDCSRCLCPGGYSGRLCNERPSGCGEVLTATTEYQDLQKTLGYPQLPENEEFEKCTYWIEVGGVTQAPAGARIEVRNKNIRGKYVAIDGCPIHGVEIKSQLDQKATGYR
;
A
#
# COMPACT_ATOMS: atom_id res chain seq x y z
N MET A 1 -4.48 -6.58 -12.50
CA MET A 1 -3.26 -6.77 -11.70
C MET A 1 -3.05 -8.27 -11.47
N GLY A 2 -1.82 -8.76 -11.43
CA GLY A 2 -1.54 -10.19 -11.24
C GLY A 2 -0.20 -10.47 -10.56
N GLY A 3 -0.21 -11.47 -9.69
CA GLY A 3 0.97 -11.99 -9.00
C GLY A 3 1.75 -13.03 -9.82
N ILE A 4 2.67 -13.74 -9.17
CA ILE A 4 3.42 -14.83 -9.79
C ILE A 4 2.64 -16.14 -9.55
N PRO A 5 2.39 -16.99 -10.56
CA PRO A 5 1.70 -18.27 -10.35
C PRO A 5 2.35 -19.08 -9.23
N HIS A 6 1.55 -19.60 -8.31
CA HIS A 6 2.09 -20.34 -7.18
C HIS A 6 2.70 -21.68 -7.66
N PRO A 7 3.96 -22.01 -7.30
CA PRO A 7 4.72 -23.10 -7.92
C PRO A 7 4.17 -24.49 -7.63
N ARG A 8 3.34 -24.65 -6.58
CA ARG A 8 2.67 -25.92 -6.23
C ARG A 8 1.16 -25.91 -6.47
N ASP A 9 0.60 -24.78 -6.88
CA ASP A 9 -0.84 -24.61 -7.08
C ASP A 9 -1.10 -23.55 -8.14
N CYS A 10 -1.20 -23.97 -9.40
CA CYS A 10 -1.38 -23.06 -10.53
C CYS A 10 -2.74 -22.34 -10.53
N SER A 11 -3.65 -22.67 -9.62
CA SER A 11 -4.95 -22.03 -9.51
C SER A 11 -4.93 -20.71 -8.72
N ARG A 12 -3.80 -20.40 -8.05
CA ARG A 12 -3.60 -19.19 -7.25
C ARG A 12 -2.27 -18.51 -7.55
N CYS A 13 -2.17 -17.24 -7.15
CA CYS A 13 -0.97 -16.43 -7.31
C CYS A 13 -0.31 -16.10 -5.96
N LEU A 14 1.01 -16.02 -5.95
CA LEU A 14 1.80 -15.34 -4.93
C LEU A 14 1.67 -13.83 -5.16
N CYS A 15 1.12 -13.12 -4.18
CA CYS A 15 0.74 -11.72 -4.36
C CYS A 15 1.85 -10.75 -3.97
N PRO A 16 2.03 -9.66 -4.76
CA PRO A 16 2.87 -8.56 -4.34
C PRO A 16 2.28 -7.84 -3.11
N GLY A 17 3.13 -7.10 -2.40
CA GLY A 17 2.69 -6.33 -1.24
C GLY A 17 1.57 -5.35 -1.59
N GLY A 18 0.51 -5.36 -0.78
CA GLY A 18 -0.69 -4.55 -1.01
C GLY A 18 -1.78 -5.22 -1.84
N TYR A 19 -1.61 -6.49 -2.24
CA TYR A 19 -2.60 -7.28 -2.98
C TYR A 19 -2.83 -8.65 -2.32
N SER A 20 -4.04 -9.17 -2.47
CA SER A 20 -4.47 -10.48 -1.98
C SER A 20 -5.51 -11.10 -2.91
N GLY A 21 -6.10 -12.21 -2.47
CA GLY A 21 -7.06 -12.96 -3.26
C GLY A 21 -6.36 -13.96 -4.18
N ARG A 22 -7.17 -14.82 -4.80
CA ARG A 22 -6.64 -15.92 -5.63
C ARG A 22 -5.79 -15.41 -6.81
N LEU A 23 -6.17 -14.28 -7.38
CA LEU A 23 -5.52 -13.68 -8.55
C LEU A 23 -4.74 -12.41 -8.23
N CYS A 24 -4.58 -12.03 -6.96
CA CYS A 24 -3.91 -10.79 -6.54
C CYS A 24 -4.59 -9.53 -7.07
N ASN A 25 -5.92 -9.54 -7.07
CA ASN A 25 -6.80 -8.47 -7.54
C ASN A 25 -7.72 -7.96 -6.43
N GLU A 26 -7.46 -8.33 -5.19
CA GLU A 26 -8.19 -7.88 -4.01
C GLU A 26 -7.24 -7.12 -3.07
N ARG A 27 -7.78 -6.22 -2.26
CA ARG A 27 -7.04 -5.57 -1.18
C ARG A 27 -6.87 -6.56 -0.03
N PRO A 28 -5.68 -6.67 0.59
CA PRO A 28 -5.47 -7.49 1.78
C PRO A 28 -6.49 -7.20 2.87
N SER A 29 -6.98 -8.26 3.50
CA SER A 29 -7.81 -8.15 4.70
C SER A 29 -7.03 -7.49 5.84
N GLY A 30 -7.74 -6.85 6.77
CA GLY A 30 -7.15 -6.11 7.88
C GLY A 30 -7.25 -4.60 7.66
N CYS A 31 -6.35 -3.85 8.28
CA CYS A 31 -6.44 -2.39 8.30
C CYS A 31 -6.16 -1.74 6.94
N GLY A 32 -6.68 -0.52 6.77
CA GLY A 32 -6.71 0.20 5.51
C GLY A 32 -8.05 0.05 4.79
N GLU A 33 -8.20 0.75 3.66
CA GLU A 33 -9.48 0.87 2.96
C GLU A 33 -9.29 1.22 1.48
N VAL A 34 -10.38 1.20 0.72
CA VAL A 34 -10.42 1.75 -0.63
C VAL A 34 -10.93 3.19 -0.54
N LEU A 35 -10.09 4.13 -0.97
CA LEU A 35 -10.36 5.56 -1.00
C LEU A 35 -10.73 5.97 -2.43
N THR A 36 -11.74 6.83 -2.57
CA THR A 36 -12.09 7.41 -3.87
C THR A 36 -11.45 8.78 -4.01
N ALA A 37 -10.59 8.93 -5.00
CA ALA A 37 -10.00 10.22 -5.35
C ALA A 37 -11.07 11.18 -5.87
N THR A 38 -11.02 12.41 -5.37
CA THR A 38 -11.87 13.52 -5.82
C THR A 38 -10.98 14.65 -6.36
N THR A 39 -11.58 15.71 -6.88
CA THR A 39 -10.86 16.92 -7.32
C THR A 39 -10.30 17.72 -6.15
N GLU A 40 -10.76 17.46 -4.92
CA GLU A 40 -10.30 18.11 -3.71
C GLU A 40 -9.43 17.18 -2.87
N TYR A 41 -8.51 17.76 -2.11
CA TYR A 41 -7.69 16.98 -1.19
C TYR A 41 -8.54 16.41 -0.05
N GLN A 42 -8.34 15.13 0.22
CA GLN A 42 -8.90 14.45 1.38
C GLN A 42 -7.77 14.11 2.35
N ASP A 43 -7.98 14.39 3.63
CA ASP A 43 -7.00 14.10 4.67
C ASP A 43 -7.13 12.67 5.17
N LEU A 44 -6.03 11.93 5.07
CA LEU A 44 -5.88 10.60 5.65
C LEU A 44 -4.90 10.67 6.82
N GLN A 45 -5.37 10.40 8.03
CA GLN A 45 -4.53 10.30 9.23
C GLN A 45 -4.62 8.89 9.81
N LYS A 46 -3.46 8.26 10.01
CA LYS A 46 -3.36 6.94 10.63
C LYS A 46 -2.19 6.88 11.61
N THR A 47 -2.42 6.19 12.72
CA THR A 47 -1.40 5.82 13.70
C THR A 47 -1.25 4.31 13.67
N LEU A 48 -0.01 3.82 13.59
CA LEU A 48 0.33 2.40 13.51
C LEU A 48 1.44 2.06 14.49
N GLY A 49 1.52 0.77 14.84
CA GLY A 49 2.51 0.24 15.77
C GLY A 49 2.09 0.32 17.23
N TYR A 50 2.79 -0.48 18.03
CA TYR A 50 2.54 -0.63 19.46
C TYR A 50 3.81 -0.27 20.24
N PRO A 51 3.91 0.95 20.80
CA PRO A 51 5.14 1.44 21.45
C PRO A 51 5.64 0.59 22.62
N GLN A 52 4.79 -0.27 23.18
CA GLN A 52 5.07 -1.12 24.33
C GLN A 52 5.58 -2.51 23.93
N LEU A 53 5.49 -2.87 22.65
CA LEU A 53 5.98 -4.17 22.15
C LEU A 53 7.44 -4.04 21.68
N PRO A 54 8.25 -5.10 21.82
CA PRO A 54 9.56 -5.15 21.21
C PRO A 54 9.46 -5.01 19.69
N GLU A 55 10.56 -4.60 19.06
CA GLU A 55 10.68 -4.58 17.60
C GLU A 55 10.42 -5.98 17.04
N ASN A 56 9.71 -6.02 15.91
CA ASN A 56 9.41 -7.24 15.18
C ASN A 56 10.11 -7.18 13.82
N GLU A 57 10.57 -8.34 13.35
CA GLU A 57 11.18 -8.46 12.01
C GLU A 57 10.17 -8.13 10.90
N GLU A 58 8.87 -8.31 11.17
CA GLU A 58 7.79 -7.94 10.26
C GLU A 58 7.10 -6.64 10.64
N PHE A 59 6.93 -5.76 9.65
CA PHE A 59 6.10 -4.56 9.80
C PHE A 59 4.62 -4.93 9.81
N GLU A 60 3.88 -4.33 10.75
CA GLU A 60 2.44 -4.19 10.62
C GLU A 60 2.12 -3.19 9.49
N LYS A 61 1.24 -3.59 8.57
CA LYS A 61 0.93 -2.80 7.36
C LYS A 61 -0.57 -2.56 7.25
N CYS A 62 -0.95 -1.31 7.02
CA CYS A 62 -2.28 -0.97 6.49
C CYS A 62 -2.19 -0.65 5.01
N THR A 63 -3.04 -1.32 4.22
CA THR A 63 -3.04 -1.16 2.76
C THR A 63 -4.22 -0.30 2.35
N TYR A 64 -3.92 0.80 1.68
CA TYR A 64 -4.90 1.73 1.11
C TYR A 64 -4.84 1.66 -0.41
N TRP A 65 -5.99 1.49 -1.06
CA TRP A 65 -6.11 1.63 -2.52
C TRP A 65 -6.78 2.96 -2.81
N ILE A 66 -6.26 3.71 -3.78
CA ILE A 66 -6.85 4.98 -4.19
C ILE A 66 -7.37 4.80 -5.62
N GLU A 67 -8.68 4.95 -5.79
CA GLU A 67 -9.38 4.70 -7.05
C GLU A 67 -10.01 5.98 -7.58
N VAL A 68 -10.12 6.10 -8.91
CA VAL A 68 -10.85 7.21 -9.54
C VAL A 68 -12.21 6.69 -9.96
N GLY A 69 -13.31 7.17 -9.38
CA GLY A 69 -14.66 6.74 -9.77
C GLY A 69 -14.94 5.24 -9.61
N GLY A 70 -14.32 4.58 -8.63
CA GLY A 70 -14.50 3.15 -8.36
C GLY A 70 -13.73 2.21 -9.31
N VAL A 71 -12.75 2.73 -10.05
CA VAL A 71 -11.81 1.91 -10.82
C VAL A 71 -10.39 2.03 -10.26
N THR A 72 -9.75 0.87 -10.05
CA THR A 72 -8.35 0.73 -9.59
C THR A 72 -7.33 1.29 -10.57
N GLN A 73 -7.70 1.46 -11.84
CA GLN A 73 -6.86 2.05 -12.86
C GLN A 73 -7.49 3.37 -13.33
N ALA A 74 -6.78 4.47 -13.10
CA ALA A 74 -7.25 5.79 -13.48
C ALA A 74 -7.52 5.85 -15.01
N PRO A 75 -8.63 6.46 -15.45
CA PRO A 75 -8.90 6.64 -16.88
C PRO A 75 -7.80 7.47 -17.54
N ALA A 76 -7.63 7.30 -18.86
CA ALA A 76 -6.58 7.98 -19.60
C ALA A 76 -6.64 9.50 -19.38
N GLY A 77 -5.52 10.07 -18.93
CA GLY A 77 -5.41 11.51 -18.63
C GLY A 77 -5.75 11.90 -17.18
N ALA A 78 -6.37 11.02 -16.39
CA ALA A 78 -6.55 11.26 -14.95
C ALA A 78 -5.24 11.06 -14.19
N ARG A 79 -5.01 11.91 -13.18
CA ARG A 79 -3.84 11.86 -12.31
C ARG A 79 -4.31 11.93 -10.86
N ILE A 80 -3.78 11.04 -10.03
CA ILE A 80 -3.98 11.08 -8.59
C ILE A 80 -2.77 11.79 -7.98
N GLU A 81 -3.02 12.78 -7.15
CA GLU A 81 -1.97 13.45 -6.38
C GLU A 81 -2.01 12.95 -4.92
N VAL A 82 -0.84 12.53 -4.42
CA VAL A 82 -0.68 12.09 -3.03
C VAL A 82 0.36 12.98 -2.39
N ARG A 83 -0.03 13.69 -1.33
CA ARG A 83 0.86 14.58 -0.58
C ARG A 83 1.07 14.05 0.83
N ASN A 84 2.31 13.73 1.17
CA ASN A 84 2.67 13.44 2.54
C ASN A 84 2.76 14.75 3.34
N LYS A 85 1.82 14.95 4.29
CA LYS A 85 1.81 16.14 5.15
C LYS A 85 2.83 16.02 6.29
N ASN A 86 2.86 14.88 6.98
CA ASN A 86 3.69 14.67 8.16
C ASN A 86 3.77 13.18 8.51
N ILE A 87 4.96 12.69 8.85
CA ILE A 87 5.18 11.41 9.53
C ILE A 87 5.77 11.71 10.90
N ARG A 88 5.14 11.20 11.96
CA ARG A 88 5.57 11.41 13.36
C ARG A 88 5.87 10.06 14.03
N GLY A 89 6.81 10.08 14.96
CA GLY A 89 7.22 8.91 15.72
C GLY A 89 8.64 9.08 16.27
N LYS A 90 9.10 8.14 17.10
CA LYS A 90 10.53 8.03 17.38
C LYS A 90 11.23 7.53 16.12
N TYR A 91 12.46 7.98 15.87
CA TYR A 91 13.30 7.44 14.80
C TYR A 91 12.79 7.65 13.36
N VAL A 92 11.96 8.67 13.12
CA VAL A 92 11.44 9.03 11.76
C VAL A 92 12.55 9.37 10.77
N ALA A 93 13.65 9.95 11.25
CA ALA A 93 14.76 10.44 10.43
C ALA A 93 15.99 9.52 10.45
N ILE A 94 15.80 8.21 10.66
CA ILE A 94 16.88 7.23 10.45
C ILE A 94 16.89 6.83 8.97
N ASP A 95 18.08 6.78 8.39
CA ASP A 95 18.29 6.36 7.00
C ASP A 95 17.64 4.99 6.72
N GLY A 96 16.89 4.92 5.62
CA GLY A 96 16.25 3.69 5.15
C GLY A 96 14.89 3.37 5.77
N CYS A 97 14.34 4.22 6.65
CA CYS A 97 13.06 4.00 7.32
C CYS A 97 12.91 2.60 7.97
N PRO A 98 13.87 2.14 8.79
CA PRO A 98 13.91 0.76 9.27
C PRO A 98 12.85 0.43 10.34
N ILE A 99 12.20 1.43 10.94
CA ILE A 99 11.26 1.21 12.06
C ILE A 99 9.81 1.49 11.66
N HIS A 100 9.58 2.50 10.83
CA HIS A 100 8.27 2.79 10.26
C HIS A 100 8.44 3.69 9.03
N GLY A 101 7.41 3.69 8.18
CA GLY A 101 7.42 4.47 6.96
C GLY A 101 6.11 4.34 6.19
N VAL A 102 6.06 5.04 5.05
CA VAL A 102 4.95 4.98 4.10
C VAL A 102 5.55 4.64 2.74
N GLU A 103 5.06 3.58 2.11
CA GLU A 103 5.39 3.23 0.72
C GLU A 103 4.24 3.64 -0.19
N ILE A 104 4.52 4.49 -1.18
CA ILE A 104 3.59 4.85 -2.24
C ILE A 104 3.92 3.98 -3.46
N LYS A 105 2.96 3.19 -3.94
CA LYS A 105 3.09 2.36 -5.14
C LYS A 105 2.22 2.91 -6.27
N SER A 106 2.84 3.62 -7.21
CA SER A 106 2.17 4.22 -8.37
C SER A 106 2.56 3.58 -9.70
N GLN A 107 3.58 2.72 -9.70
CA GLN A 107 4.11 2.07 -10.89
C GLN A 107 3.16 1.02 -11.50
N LEU A 108 3.26 0.77 -12.80
CA LEU A 108 2.47 -0.28 -13.45
C LEU A 108 2.80 -1.69 -12.90
N ASP A 109 4.08 -1.98 -12.67
CA ASP A 109 4.50 -3.24 -12.06
C ASP A 109 4.46 -3.18 -10.53
N GLN A 110 3.36 -3.68 -9.98
CA GLN A 110 3.12 -3.72 -8.54
C GLN A 110 4.02 -4.69 -7.77
N LYS A 111 4.81 -5.54 -8.46
CA LYS A 111 5.81 -6.42 -7.82
C LYS A 111 7.06 -5.67 -7.37
N ALA A 112 7.34 -4.50 -7.96
CA ALA A 112 8.50 -3.70 -7.59
C ALA A 112 8.32 -3.02 -6.22
N THR A 113 9.38 -2.96 -5.42
CA THR A 113 9.44 -2.21 -4.16
C THR A 113 10.07 -0.83 -4.37
N GLY A 114 9.63 0.16 -3.59
CA GLY A 114 10.07 1.55 -3.70
C GLY A 114 9.34 2.34 -4.79
N TYR A 115 9.44 3.67 -4.69
CA TYR A 115 8.89 4.60 -5.67
C TYR A 115 9.86 4.76 -6.85
N ARG A 116 9.38 4.55 -8.08
CA ARG A 116 10.13 4.73 -9.32
C ARG A 116 9.24 5.39 -10.37
#